data_AF-A0A8T5XRV1-F1
#
_entry.id   AF-A0A8T5XRV1-F1
#
_cell.length_a   1.000
_cell.length_b   1.000
_cell.length_c   1.000
_cell.angle_alpha   90.00
_cell.angle_beta   90.00
_cell.angle_gamma   90.00
#
_symmetry.space_group_name_H-M   'P 1'
#
loop_
_entity.id
_entity.type
_entity.pdbx_description
1 polymer ?
#
loop_
_entity_poly.entity_id
_entity_poly.type
_entity_poly.pdbx_seq_one_letter_code
_entity_poly.pdbx_strand_id
1 'polypeptide(L)'
;MLRFFKNLLIISLICVIAMGIPINQSPIEGNSTKTLGNNDGKKVYLSTQLKDFLTNPKEMTISHKAIGNETLKYNDNKIFKIEIYKNNSLLKTLKSGKISSNKLKLTKSNPYTTTINISQNQLNLPNGNYRLRIKSNSDNMKYITPINLNVNFLSEVPYIKAKNKTPKSLMGLTLFFPSKNYNISQLVGVTRFVKTNKRPLTTTLEELKKGPQANIGLNNTPPIGDFEYVVRKNITYINLPSTEKKYTKNELISKTAMTSMLKSIGSNEEVKTIKFTIDNTTYDKFFNGEVVNKPIDIDFNNRLYLAYNTPKRYFLVDCKLDVFTKDDTLNTKVEKMFDALKNYNVKHLWNPIPKGIELINYNYADNTLTLNFNDKFKSFYKDDNFKLIMLDSILYSFTSIKDIKQVKILINNKTIKTFAGINLEKPLKRPLYINPEVN
;
A
#
# COMPACT_ATOMS: atom_id res chain seq x y z
N MET A 1 63.81 -9.22 21.64
CA MET A 1 62.59 -9.12 20.80
C MET A 1 61.59 -10.27 21.02
N LEU A 2 62.02 -11.54 21.06
CA LEU A 2 61.12 -12.70 21.18
C LEU A 2 60.34 -12.79 22.53
N ARG A 3 60.94 -12.36 23.65
CA ARG A 3 60.28 -12.35 24.97
C ARG A 3 59.15 -11.31 25.09
N PHE A 4 59.27 -10.19 24.37
CA PHE A 4 58.25 -9.13 24.38
C PHE A 4 56.97 -9.58 23.68
N PHE A 5 57.09 -10.22 22.52
CA PHE A 5 55.96 -10.83 21.82
C PHE A 5 55.31 -11.96 22.61
N LYS A 6 56.12 -12.79 23.29
CA LYS A 6 55.59 -13.88 24.12
C LYS A 6 54.76 -13.34 25.30
N ASN A 7 55.20 -12.25 25.92
CA ASN A 7 54.47 -11.62 27.03
C ASN A 7 53.21 -10.89 26.54
N LEU A 8 53.24 -10.24 25.37
CA LEU A 8 52.06 -9.62 24.77
C LEU A 8 50.98 -10.65 24.39
N LEU A 9 51.41 -11.83 23.91
CA LEU A 9 50.51 -12.93 23.56
C LEU A 9 49.88 -13.57 24.81
N ILE A 10 50.64 -13.70 25.91
CA ILE A 10 50.11 -14.16 27.20
C ILE A 10 49.09 -13.17 27.77
N ILE A 11 49.34 -11.86 27.70
CA ILE A 11 48.40 -10.83 28.16
C ILE A 11 47.13 -10.82 27.30
N SER A 12 47.27 -10.98 25.97
CA SER A 12 46.12 -11.12 25.07
C SER A 12 45.30 -12.38 25.38
N LEU A 13 45.96 -13.50 25.71
CA LEU A 13 45.29 -14.75 26.06
C LEU A 13 44.53 -14.65 27.40
N ILE A 14 45.10 -13.95 28.39
CA ILE A 14 44.45 -13.70 29.69
C ILE A 14 43.23 -12.77 29.50
N CYS A 15 43.30 -11.77 28.63
CA CYS A 15 42.15 -10.91 28.32
C CYS A 15 41.02 -11.66 27.59
N VAL A 16 41.32 -12.66 26.76
CA VAL A 16 40.30 -13.48 26.08
C VAL A 16 39.64 -14.48 27.03
N ILE A 17 40.37 -14.96 28.05
CA ILE A 17 39.82 -15.90 29.06
C ILE A 17 39.03 -15.15 30.15
N ALA A 18 39.37 -13.88 30.45
CA ALA A 18 38.66 -13.06 31.44
C ALA A 18 37.35 -12.44 30.93
N MET A 19 37.11 -12.43 29.61
CA MET A 19 35.81 -12.08 29.05
C MET A 19 34.90 -13.32 29.08
N GLY A 20 34.32 -13.59 30.24
CA GLY A 20 33.27 -14.59 30.41
C GLY A 20 32.06 -14.28 29.53
N ILE A 21 32.06 -14.80 28.30
CA ILE A 21 30.88 -14.90 27.47
C ILE A 21 30.15 -16.17 27.93
N PRO A 22 28.92 -16.08 28.45
CA PRO A 22 28.12 -17.27 28.69
C PRO A 22 27.75 -17.87 27.33
N ILE A 23 28.45 -18.94 26.93
CA ILE A 23 28.07 -19.79 25.81
C ILE A 23 26.87 -20.61 26.27
N ASN A 24 25.68 -20.03 26.12
CA ASN A 24 24.44 -20.78 26.24
C ASN A 24 24.26 -21.54 24.91
N GLN A 25 24.78 -22.76 24.85
CA GLN A 25 24.45 -23.70 23.77
C GLN A 25 22.99 -24.12 23.95
N SER A 26 22.09 -23.50 23.17
CA SER A 26 20.77 -24.10 22.92
C SER A 26 20.91 -25.13 21.80
N PRO A 27 20.56 -26.41 22.03
CA PRO A 27 20.46 -27.38 20.96
C PRO A 27 19.29 -27.01 20.03
N ILE A 28 19.59 -26.92 18.74
CA ILE A 28 18.59 -26.93 17.68
C ILE A 28 18.18 -28.39 17.51
N GLU A 29 16.97 -28.74 17.98
CA GLU A 29 16.02 -29.59 17.27
C GLU A 29 14.73 -29.72 18.10
N GLY A 30 13.60 -29.32 17.52
CA GLY A 30 12.28 -29.47 18.13
C GLY A 30 11.28 -28.44 17.64
N ASN A 31 10.25 -28.93 16.94
CA ASN A 31 9.09 -28.18 16.45
C ASN A 31 8.63 -27.04 17.38
N SER A 32 8.76 -25.79 16.95
CA SER A 32 8.40 -24.64 17.76
C SER A 32 6.88 -24.45 17.83
N THR A 33 6.23 -25.05 18.82
CA THR A 33 5.03 -24.46 19.43
C THR A 33 5.49 -23.23 20.21
N LYS A 34 5.16 -22.02 19.72
CA LYS A 34 5.40 -20.78 20.48
C LYS A 34 4.58 -20.81 21.77
N THR A 35 5.22 -21.13 22.89
CA THR A 35 4.76 -20.77 24.24
C THR A 35 5.33 -19.39 24.57
N LEU A 36 4.50 -18.36 24.48
CA LEU A 36 4.79 -17.02 24.96
C LEU A 36 4.14 -16.82 26.34
N GLY A 37 4.97 -16.57 27.35
CA GLY A 37 4.57 -16.01 28.65
C GLY A 37 5.13 -16.77 29.86
N ASN A 38 6.00 -16.12 30.63
CA ASN A 38 6.18 -16.43 32.05
C ASN A 38 4.79 -16.47 32.71
N ASN A 39 4.44 -17.62 33.28
CA ASN A 39 3.18 -17.86 33.98
C ASN A 39 3.26 -17.34 35.41
N ASP A 40 3.28 -16.01 35.58
CA ASP A 40 3.01 -15.40 36.87
C ASP A 40 1.50 -15.48 37.15
N GLY A 41 1.08 -16.39 38.03
CA GLY A 41 -0.21 -16.40 38.73
C GLY A 41 -1.52 -16.62 37.94
N LYS A 42 -1.52 -16.70 36.61
CA LYS A 42 -2.76 -16.85 35.82
C LYS A 42 -3.18 -18.30 35.62
N LYS A 43 -4.38 -18.65 36.10
CA LYS A 43 -4.91 -20.02 36.01
C LYS A 43 -5.50 -20.40 34.65
N VAL A 44 -5.84 -19.43 33.80
CA VAL A 44 -6.43 -19.63 32.46
C VAL A 44 -5.75 -18.72 31.42
N TYR A 45 -5.49 -19.26 30.24
CA TYR A 45 -4.86 -18.55 29.12
C TYR A 45 -5.40 -18.99 27.75
N LEU A 46 -5.21 -18.14 26.74
CA LEU A 46 -5.54 -18.44 25.35
C LEU A 46 -4.30 -18.96 24.61
N SER A 47 -4.51 -19.90 23.69
CA SER A 47 -3.44 -20.39 22.80
C SER A 47 -3.95 -20.63 21.38
N THR A 48 -3.06 -20.52 20.40
CA THR A 48 -3.31 -20.81 18.99
C THR A 48 -2.04 -21.36 18.33
N GLN A 49 -2.18 -22.06 17.21
CA GLN A 49 -1.07 -22.60 16.43
C GLN A 49 -0.59 -21.64 15.32
N LEU A 50 -1.29 -20.54 15.09
CA LEU A 50 -0.98 -19.61 14.00
C LEU A 50 0.23 -18.71 14.31
N LYS A 51 0.96 -18.35 13.25
CA LYS A 51 2.11 -17.45 13.29
C LYS A 51 1.67 -15.99 13.52
N ASP A 52 2.60 -15.17 14.01
CA ASP A 52 2.39 -13.75 14.32
C ASP A 52 2.01 -12.90 13.09
N PHE A 53 2.32 -13.37 11.88
CA PHE A 53 1.97 -12.70 10.62
C PHE A 53 1.23 -13.65 9.68
N LEU A 54 0.04 -13.24 9.23
CA LEU A 54 -0.83 -14.03 8.35
C LEU A 54 -1.27 -13.19 7.14
N THR A 55 -1.44 -13.82 5.98
CA THR A 55 -2.03 -13.19 4.78
C THR A 55 -3.33 -13.91 4.45
N ASN A 56 -4.42 -13.16 4.29
CA ASN A 56 -5.78 -13.68 4.04
C ASN A 56 -6.21 -14.88 4.91
N PRO A 57 -6.03 -14.83 6.25
CA PRO A 57 -6.51 -15.91 7.09
C PRO A 57 -8.03 -16.03 6.99
N LYS A 58 -8.54 -17.25 6.78
CA LYS A 58 -9.99 -17.51 6.73
C LYS A 58 -10.55 -17.78 8.11
N GLU A 59 -9.90 -18.66 8.84
CA GLU A 59 -10.32 -19.10 10.17
C GLU A 59 -9.12 -19.26 11.09
N MET A 60 -9.41 -19.28 12.39
CA MET A 60 -8.43 -19.50 13.43
C MET A 60 -9.04 -20.37 14.51
N THR A 61 -8.29 -21.37 14.93
CA THR A 61 -8.60 -22.18 16.11
C THR A 61 -7.92 -21.57 17.34
N ILE A 62 -8.70 -21.33 18.39
CA ILE A 62 -8.27 -20.78 19.68
C ILE A 62 -8.67 -21.75 20.78
N SER A 63 -7.74 -22.04 21.68
CA SER A 63 -7.99 -22.88 22.85
C SER A 63 -7.91 -22.08 24.13
N HIS A 64 -8.97 -22.15 24.96
CA HIS A 64 -8.91 -21.78 26.37
C HIS A 64 -8.26 -22.95 27.12
N LYS A 65 -7.12 -22.70 27.76
CA LYS A 65 -6.36 -23.68 28.55
C LYS A 65 -6.33 -23.24 30.00
N ALA A 66 -6.36 -24.21 30.92
CA ALA A 66 -6.27 -23.96 32.35
C ALA A 66 -5.15 -24.79 32.98
N ILE A 67 -4.54 -24.28 34.06
CA ILE A 67 -3.54 -25.00 34.85
C ILE A 67 -4.20 -25.94 35.87
N GLY A 68 -5.45 -25.64 36.25
CA GLY A 68 -6.30 -26.44 37.14
C GLY A 68 -7.77 -26.39 36.73
N ASN A 69 -8.66 -26.79 37.64
CA ASN A 69 -10.10 -26.77 37.40
C ASN A 69 -10.65 -25.35 37.53
N GLU A 70 -11.19 -24.81 36.45
CA GLU A 70 -11.69 -23.43 36.40
C GLU A 70 -13.02 -23.37 35.66
N THR A 71 -13.83 -22.35 35.97
CA THR A 71 -15.08 -22.09 35.24
C THR A 71 -15.14 -20.64 34.80
N LEU A 72 -15.16 -20.42 33.49
CA LEU A 72 -15.39 -19.11 32.90
C LEU A 72 -16.90 -18.86 32.77
N LYS A 73 -17.35 -17.68 33.16
CA LYS A 73 -18.72 -17.20 32.96
C LYS A 73 -18.73 -16.10 31.90
N TYR A 74 -19.78 -16.08 31.09
CA TYR A 74 -19.97 -15.10 30.01
C TYR A 74 -21.37 -14.49 30.09
N ASN A 75 -21.46 -13.20 29.82
CA ASN A 75 -22.73 -12.47 29.77
C ASN A 75 -23.58 -12.80 28.54
N ASP A 76 -22.98 -13.35 27.48
CA ASP A 76 -23.69 -13.80 26.28
C ASP A 76 -23.07 -15.11 25.74
N ASN A 77 -23.59 -15.60 24.60
CA ASN A 77 -23.08 -16.82 23.97
C ASN A 77 -21.78 -16.61 23.17
N LYS A 78 -21.12 -15.45 23.27
CA LYS A 78 -19.89 -15.09 22.55
C LYS A 78 -18.70 -15.00 23.49
N ILE A 79 -17.74 -15.89 23.30
CA ILE A 79 -16.60 -16.03 24.22
C ILE A 79 -15.41 -15.15 23.89
N PHE A 80 -15.39 -14.55 22.72
CA PHE A 80 -14.29 -13.68 22.29
C PHE A 80 -14.78 -12.29 21.94
N LYS A 81 -13.95 -11.32 22.33
CA LYS A 81 -13.98 -9.93 21.83
C LYS A 81 -12.77 -9.73 20.93
N ILE A 82 -13.00 -9.36 19.68
CA ILE A 82 -11.97 -9.08 18.68
C ILE A 82 -11.88 -7.58 18.49
N GLU A 83 -10.74 -7.00 18.84
CA GLU A 83 -10.40 -5.60 18.61
C GLU A 83 -9.51 -5.50 17.37
N ILE A 84 -9.95 -4.77 16.36
CA ILE A 84 -9.25 -4.61 15.08
C ILE A 84 -8.56 -3.25 15.07
N TYR A 85 -7.24 -3.26 14.93
CA TYR A 85 -6.43 -2.04 14.85
C TYR A 85 -5.85 -1.85 13.45
N LYS A 86 -5.83 -0.60 12.97
CA LYS A 86 -5.08 -0.18 11.77
C LYS A 86 -4.17 0.98 12.18
N ASN A 87 -2.88 0.89 11.90
CA ASN A 87 -1.88 1.90 12.27
C ASN A 87 -1.97 2.31 13.76
N ASN A 88 -2.11 1.33 14.65
CA ASN A 88 -2.30 1.49 16.10
C ASN A 88 -3.60 2.15 16.58
N SER A 89 -4.44 2.66 15.68
CA SER A 89 -5.78 3.14 16.02
C SER A 89 -6.80 1.99 16.00
N LEU A 90 -7.70 1.96 17.00
CA LEU A 90 -8.81 1.01 17.04
C LEU A 90 -9.82 1.37 15.96
N LEU A 91 -10.09 0.45 15.04
CA LEU A 91 -10.99 0.64 13.92
C LEU A 91 -12.39 0.07 14.21
N LYS A 92 -12.46 -1.12 14.80
CA LYS A 92 -13.73 -1.80 15.10
C LYS A 92 -13.57 -2.84 16.20
N THR A 93 -14.65 -3.13 16.90
CA THR A 93 -14.76 -4.24 17.86
C THR A 93 -15.89 -5.17 17.44
N LEU A 94 -15.68 -6.48 17.57
CA LEU A 94 -16.65 -7.53 17.23
C LEU A 94 -16.67 -8.60 18.32
N LYS A 95 -17.80 -9.31 18.48
CA LYS A 95 -17.90 -10.50 19.33
C LYS A 95 -17.94 -11.78 18.47
N SER A 96 -17.24 -12.84 18.88
CA SER A 96 -17.14 -14.10 18.13
C SER A 96 -16.97 -15.32 19.05
N GLY A 97 -17.01 -16.52 18.46
CA GLY A 97 -16.92 -17.82 19.15
C GLY A 97 -18.19 -18.16 19.91
N LYS A 98 -19.00 -19.10 19.40
CA LYS A 98 -20.28 -19.46 20.00
C LYS A 98 -20.11 -20.60 21.01
N ILE A 99 -20.72 -20.47 22.19
CA ILE A 99 -20.85 -21.55 23.17
C ILE A 99 -22.31 -21.90 23.44
N SER A 100 -22.58 -23.16 23.78
CA SER A 100 -23.93 -23.67 24.03
C SER A 100 -24.49 -23.28 25.40
N SER A 101 -23.60 -23.00 26.36
CA SER A 101 -23.91 -22.63 27.75
C SER A 101 -23.16 -21.33 28.06
N ASN A 102 -23.70 -20.44 28.88
CA ASN A 102 -22.99 -19.22 29.31
C ASN A 102 -21.85 -19.48 30.33
N LYS A 103 -21.56 -20.76 30.60
CA LYS A 103 -20.46 -21.23 31.44
C LYS A 103 -19.59 -22.20 30.67
N LEU A 104 -18.28 -22.07 30.83
CA LEU A 104 -17.28 -22.97 30.27
C LEU A 104 -16.40 -23.56 31.38
N LYS A 105 -16.48 -24.87 31.57
CA LYS A 105 -15.64 -25.62 32.52
C LYS A 105 -14.34 -26.03 31.83
N LEU A 106 -13.21 -25.78 32.49
CA LEU A 106 -11.87 -26.07 31.99
C LEU A 106 -11.12 -26.92 33.00
N THR A 107 -10.35 -27.89 32.51
CA THR A 107 -9.40 -28.67 33.32
C THR A 107 -8.04 -28.70 32.62
N LYS A 108 -6.99 -29.14 33.32
CA LYS A 108 -5.65 -29.26 32.74
C LYS A 108 -5.60 -30.18 31.51
N SER A 109 -6.39 -31.25 31.51
CA SER A 109 -6.42 -32.27 30.44
C SER A 109 -7.47 -32.00 29.36
N ASN A 110 -8.41 -31.08 29.58
CA ASN A 110 -9.51 -30.83 28.65
C ASN A 110 -9.59 -29.33 28.29
N PRO A 111 -8.75 -28.85 27.35
CA PRO A 111 -8.85 -27.50 26.84
C PRO A 111 -10.12 -27.34 25.99
N TYR A 112 -10.75 -26.17 26.07
CA TYR A 112 -11.88 -25.87 25.20
C TYR A 112 -11.41 -25.14 23.96
N THR A 113 -11.66 -25.76 22.81
CA THR A 113 -11.21 -25.28 21.51
C THR A 113 -12.39 -24.73 20.71
N THR A 114 -12.19 -23.59 20.07
CA THR A 114 -13.19 -22.93 19.23
C THR A 114 -12.54 -22.40 17.98
N THR A 115 -13.15 -22.66 16.84
CA THR A 115 -12.76 -22.05 15.56
C THR A 115 -13.60 -20.80 15.31
N ILE A 116 -12.94 -19.70 14.97
CA ILE A 116 -13.58 -18.44 14.59
C ILE A 116 -13.21 -18.07 13.15
N ASN A 117 -14.18 -17.56 12.40
CA ASN A 117 -13.94 -16.99 11.08
C ASN A 117 -13.37 -15.58 11.25
N ILE A 118 -12.16 -15.37 10.71
CA ILE A 118 -11.42 -14.10 10.72
C ILE A 118 -11.12 -13.61 9.30
N SER A 119 -11.87 -14.12 8.31
CA SER A 119 -11.73 -13.71 6.92
C SER A 119 -12.05 -12.23 6.71
N GLN A 120 -11.42 -11.63 5.69
CA GLN A 120 -11.62 -10.23 5.33
C GLN A 120 -13.10 -9.86 5.19
N ASN A 121 -13.86 -10.69 4.48
CA ASN A 121 -15.29 -10.48 4.22
C ASN A 121 -16.10 -10.54 5.52
N GLN A 122 -15.83 -11.53 6.38
CA GLN A 122 -16.50 -11.66 7.67
C GLN A 122 -16.27 -10.45 8.58
N LEU A 123 -15.06 -9.87 8.52
CA LEU A 123 -14.71 -8.69 9.30
C LEU A 123 -15.17 -7.38 8.63
N ASN A 124 -15.61 -7.44 7.36
CA ASN A 124 -15.94 -6.29 6.51
C ASN A 124 -14.82 -5.25 6.49
N LEU A 125 -13.59 -5.70 6.20
CA LEU A 125 -12.40 -4.86 6.17
C LEU A 125 -11.92 -4.62 4.73
N PRO A 126 -11.48 -3.40 4.38
CA PRO A 126 -10.76 -3.19 3.14
C PRO A 126 -9.40 -3.88 3.18
N ASN A 127 -8.69 -3.85 2.05
CA ASN A 127 -7.33 -4.38 2.01
C ASN A 127 -6.40 -3.60 2.94
N GLY A 128 -5.38 -4.29 3.44
CA GLY A 128 -4.27 -3.68 4.17
C GLY A 128 -3.81 -4.51 5.37
N ASN A 129 -2.88 -3.90 6.12
CA ASN A 129 -2.31 -4.48 7.31
C ASN A 129 -3.12 -4.08 8.56
N TYR A 130 -3.47 -5.08 9.37
CA TYR A 130 -4.24 -4.93 10.59
C TYR A 130 -3.58 -5.70 11.73
N ARG A 131 -3.84 -5.26 12.95
CA ARG A 131 -3.56 -6.02 14.16
C ARG A 131 -4.88 -6.46 14.80
N LEU A 132 -5.10 -7.76 14.89
CA LEU A 132 -6.22 -8.35 15.60
C LEU A 132 -5.79 -8.64 17.03
N ARG A 133 -6.48 -8.06 18.01
CA ARG A 133 -6.31 -8.36 19.43
C ARG A 133 -7.54 -9.11 19.92
N ILE A 134 -7.37 -10.40 20.17
CA ILE A 134 -8.44 -11.31 20.54
C ILE A 134 -8.39 -11.53 22.05
N LYS A 135 -9.46 -11.12 22.74
CA LYS A 135 -9.63 -11.23 24.19
C LYS A 135 -10.70 -12.25 24.52
N SER A 136 -10.55 -12.95 25.64
CA SER A 136 -11.68 -13.66 26.24
C SER A 136 -12.70 -12.64 26.75
N ASN A 137 -13.99 -12.90 26.53
CA ASN A 137 -15.11 -12.07 26.95
C ASN A 137 -15.69 -12.52 28.31
N SER A 138 -14.90 -13.21 29.13
CA SER A 138 -15.35 -13.76 30.41
C SER A 138 -15.44 -12.70 31.51
N ASP A 139 -16.50 -12.76 32.31
CA ASP A 139 -16.82 -11.74 33.32
C ASP A 139 -16.02 -11.91 34.62
N ASN A 140 -15.70 -13.14 34.97
CA ASN A 140 -15.04 -13.49 36.23
C ASN A 140 -13.51 -13.62 36.11
N MET A 141 -12.95 -13.49 34.90
CA MET A 141 -11.50 -13.49 34.69
C MET A 141 -11.10 -12.35 33.74
N LYS A 142 -11.09 -11.13 34.29
CA LYS A 142 -10.84 -9.88 33.54
C LYS A 142 -9.46 -9.78 32.86
N TYR A 143 -8.51 -10.68 33.17
CA TYR A 143 -7.11 -10.55 32.78
C TYR A 143 -6.51 -11.77 32.07
N ILE A 144 -7.31 -12.49 31.27
CA ILE A 144 -6.78 -13.48 30.33
C ILE A 144 -5.96 -12.77 29.25
N THR A 145 -4.69 -13.17 29.08
CA THR A 145 -3.77 -12.54 28.12
C THR A 145 -4.33 -12.67 26.70
N PRO A 146 -4.43 -11.56 25.93
CA PRO A 146 -4.98 -11.58 24.59
C PRO A 146 -3.99 -12.19 23.58
N ILE A 147 -4.53 -12.82 22.55
CA ILE A 147 -3.77 -13.19 21.35
C ILE A 147 -3.68 -11.96 20.45
N ASN A 148 -2.47 -11.61 20.04
CA ASN A 148 -2.23 -10.53 19.07
C ASN A 148 -1.73 -11.14 17.76
N LEU A 149 -2.36 -10.77 16.65
CA LEU A 149 -2.01 -11.24 15.31
C LEU A 149 -1.85 -10.06 14.38
N ASN A 150 -0.82 -10.07 13.57
CA ASN A 150 -0.72 -9.17 12.43
C ASN A 150 -1.30 -9.89 11.22
N VAL A 151 -2.34 -9.33 10.62
CA VAL A 151 -3.00 -9.89 9.43
C VAL A 151 -2.91 -8.91 8.28
N ASN A 152 -2.61 -9.41 7.10
CA ASN A 152 -2.64 -8.66 5.86
C ASN A 152 -3.79 -9.18 5.00
N PHE A 153 -4.77 -8.34 4.75
CA PHE A 153 -5.91 -8.66 3.90
C PHE A 153 -5.71 -8.09 2.50
N LEU A 154 -5.86 -8.94 1.49
CA LEU A 154 -5.70 -8.64 0.08
C LEU A 154 -6.86 -9.29 -0.67
N SER A 155 -7.52 -8.50 -1.52
CA SER A 155 -8.57 -8.97 -2.40
C SER A 155 -8.00 -9.88 -3.49
N GLU A 156 -8.77 -10.88 -3.90
CA GLU A 156 -8.39 -11.84 -4.96
C GLU A 156 -8.66 -11.28 -6.38
N VAL A 157 -8.95 -9.98 -6.50
CA VAL A 157 -9.16 -9.33 -7.81
C VAL A 157 -7.83 -9.17 -8.57
N PRO A 158 -7.84 -9.22 -9.90
CA PRO A 158 -6.61 -9.17 -10.70
C PRO A 158 -5.92 -7.80 -10.65
N TYR A 159 -4.60 -7.81 -10.81
CA TYR A 159 -3.84 -6.62 -11.20
C TYR A 159 -3.50 -6.70 -12.68
N ILE A 160 -3.90 -5.69 -13.45
CA ILE A 160 -3.52 -5.63 -14.86
C ILE A 160 -2.21 -4.85 -14.95
N LYS A 161 -1.16 -5.61 -15.24
CA LYS A 161 0.23 -5.16 -15.38
C LYS A 161 0.36 -3.94 -16.29
N ALA A 162 1.22 -3.00 -15.88
CA ALA A 162 1.56 -1.85 -16.69
C ALA A 162 2.27 -2.25 -18.00
N LYS A 163 2.09 -1.46 -19.06
CA LYS A 163 2.61 -1.77 -20.40
C LYS A 163 3.70 -0.78 -20.82
N ASN A 164 4.61 -1.25 -21.67
CA ASN A 164 5.68 -0.44 -22.29
C ASN A 164 5.48 -0.19 -23.78
N LYS A 165 4.44 -0.77 -24.37
CA LYS A 165 4.14 -0.65 -25.80
C LYS A 165 2.65 -0.41 -25.97
N THR A 166 2.29 0.44 -26.93
CA THR A 166 0.92 0.54 -27.40
C THR A 166 0.61 -0.63 -28.33
N PRO A 167 -0.67 -1.03 -28.46
CA PRO A 167 -1.12 -1.80 -29.60
C PRO A 167 -0.86 -1.04 -30.92
N LYS A 168 -0.73 -1.78 -32.02
CA LYS A 168 -0.44 -1.21 -33.34
C LYS A 168 -1.48 -0.14 -33.73
N SER A 169 -1.01 1.01 -34.22
CA SER A 169 -1.84 2.14 -34.66
C SER A 169 -2.66 2.84 -33.57
N LEU A 170 -2.37 2.55 -32.29
CA LEU A 170 -2.98 3.24 -31.15
C LEU A 170 -1.96 4.11 -30.41
N MET A 171 -2.45 5.20 -29.82
CA MET A 171 -1.75 6.01 -28.84
C MET A 171 -2.36 5.80 -27.45
N GLY A 172 -1.55 5.89 -26.40
CA GLY A 172 -2.01 5.80 -25.01
C GLY A 172 -2.31 7.18 -24.44
N LEU A 173 -3.47 7.35 -23.81
CA LEU A 173 -3.87 8.55 -23.09
C LEU A 173 -4.01 8.21 -21.61
N THR A 174 -3.43 9.03 -20.73
CA THR A 174 -3.63 8.90 -19.28
C THR A 174 -4.81 9.77 -18.85
N LEU A 175 -5.89 9.14 -18.41
CA LEU A 175 -7.14 9.78 -18.02
C LEU A 175 -7.36 9.60 -16.51
N PHE A 176 -7.73 10.66 -15.81
CA PHE A 176 -7.92 10.62 -14.36
C PHE A 176 -9.40 10.64 -13.99
N PHE A 177 -9.83 9.59 -13.29
CA PHE A 177 -11.22 9.41 -12.91
C PHE A 177 -11.38 9.30 -11.38
N PRO A 178 -12.49 9.79 -10.81
CA PRO A 178 -12.78 9.57 -9.40
C PRO A 178 -13.06 8.08 -9.14
N SER A 179 -12.67 7.63 -7.96
CA SER A 179 -13.07 6.31 -7.47
C SER A 179 -14.58 6.21 -7.32
N LYS A 180 -15.13 4.98 -7.37
CA LYS A 180 -16.56 4.76 -7.16
C LYS A 180 -16.98 5.34 -5.81
N ASN A 181 -18.05 6.14 -5.80
CA ASN A 181 -18.56 6.85 -4.62
C ASN A 181 -17.52 7.72 -3.88
N TYR A 182 -16.44 8.16 -4.55
CA TYR A 182 -15.37 8.95 -3.94
C TYR A 182 -14.76 8.27 -2.69
N ASN A 183 -14.63 6.93 -2.74
CA ASN A 183 -14.02 6.14 -1.67
C ASN A 183 -12.61 6.61 -1.31
N ILE A 184 -11.84 7.06 -2.30
CA ILE A 184 -10.56 7.77 -2.13
C ILE A 184 -10.67 9.19 -2.67
N SER A 185 -9.94 10.13 -2.06
CA SER A 185 -9.86 11.53 -2.52
C SER A 185 -8.98 11.69 -3.75
N GLN A 186 -8.04 10.78 -3.98
CA GLN A 186 -7.20 10.77 -5.17
C GLN A 186 -7.99 10.33 -6.39
N LEU A 187 -7.68 10.95 -7.54
CA LEU A 187 -8.12 10.45 -8.84
C LEU A 187 -7.24 9.29 -9.28
N VAL A 188 -7.87 8.27 -9.86
CA VAL A 188 -7.21 7.10 -10.41
C VAL A 188 -6.86 7.38 -11.87
N GLY A 189 -5.56 7.42 -12.18
CA GLY A 189 -5.07 7.51 -13.55
C GLY A 189 -5.21 6.16 -14.26
N VAL A 190 -5.84 6.13 -15.42
CA VAL A 190 -5.96 4.93 -16.27
C VAL A 190 -5.38 5.21 -17.65
N THR A 191 -4.76 4.22 -18.27
CA THR A 191 -4.32 4.35 -19.66
C THR A 191 -5.40 3.83 -20.59
N ARG A 192 -5.96 4.70 -21.44
CA ARG A 192 -6.82 4.31 -22.57
C ARG A 192 -6.03 4.31 -23.86
N PHE A 193 -6.15 3.24 -24.65
CA PHE A 193 -5.59 3.21 -26.00
C PHE A 193 -6.65 3.63 -27.02
N VAL A 194 -6.33 4.64 -27.82
CA VAL A 194 -7.21 5.17 -28.87
C VAL A 194 -6.48 5.27 -30.20
N LYS A 195 -7.23 5.40 -31.30
CA LYS A 195 -6.63 5.58 -32.63
C LYS A 195 -5.73 6.80 -32.65
N THR A 196 -4.48 6.61 -33.10
CA THR A 196 -3.51 7.69 -33.22
C THR A 196 -4.05 8.82 -34.09
N ASN A 197 -3.87 10.07 -33.67
CA ASN A 197 -4.30 11.25 -34.41
C ASN A 197 -3.40 12.46 -34.09
N LYS A 198 -3.60 13.57 -34.83
CA LYS A 198 -2.80 14.80 -34.71
C LYS A 198 -3.27 15.75 -33.60
N ARG A 199 -4.32 15.41 -32.85
CA ARG A 199 -4.94 16.25 -31.81
C ARG A 199 -5.02 15.49 -30.47
N PRO A 200 -3.88 15.07 -29.88
CA PRO A 200 -3.89 14.26 -28.67
C PRO A 200 -4.53 14.96 -27.49
N LEU A 201 -4.33 16.28 -27.31
CA LEU A 201 -4.92 17.03 -26.18
C LEU A 201 -6.45 17.12 -26.27
N THR A 202 -6.97 17.42 -27.47
CA THR A 202 -8.43 17.41 -27.70
C THR A 202 -8.99 16.01 -27.46
N THR A 203 -8.31 14.98 -27.98
CA THR A 203 -8.71 13.59 -27.79
C THR A 203 -8.72 13.21 -26.30
N THR A 204 -7.76 13.68 -25.51
CA THR A 204 -7.75 13.48 -24.04
C THR A 204 -9.01 14.00 -23.37
N LEU A 205 -9.45 15.22 -23.68
CA LEU A 205 -10.68 15.77 -23.08
C LEU A 205 -11.93 15.05 -23.60
N GLU A 206 -12.00 14.71 -24.89
CA GLU A 206 -13.11 13.93 -25.44
C GLU A 206 -13.24 12.55 -24.77
N GLU A 207 -12.13 11.86 -24.56
CA GLU A 207 -12.12 10.57 -23.88
C GLU A 207 -12.43 10.70 -22.38
N LEU A 208 -12.01 11.79 -21.74
CA LEU A 208 -12.34 12.08 -20.36
C LEU A 208 -13.85 12.36 -20.19
N LYS A 209 -14.47 13.06 -21.14
CA LYS A 209 -15.92 13.33 -21.21
C LYS A 209 -16.76 12.07 -21.40
N LYS A 210 -16.20 10.99 -21.95
CA LYS A 210 -16.86 9.68 -22.03
C LYS A 210 -16.89 8.92 -20.70
N GLY A 211 -16.07 9.33 -19.72
CA GLY A 211 -15.89 8.59 -18.47
C GLY A 211 -14.97 7.36 -18.63
N PRO A 212 -14.72 6.59 -17.56
CA PRO A 212 -13.92 5.38 -17.63
C PRO A 212 -14.64 4.29 -18.42
N GLN A 213 -13.90 3.30 -18.92
CA GLN A 213 -14.50 2.11 -19.51
C GLN A 213 -15.43 1.43 -18.49
N ALA A 214 -16.58 0.96 -18.96
CA ALA A 214 -17.54 0.27 -18.10
C ALA A 214 -16.89 -0.92 -17.38
N ASN A 215 -17.37 -1.21 -16.17
CA ASN A 215 -16.98 -2.39 -15.39
C ASN A 215 -15.53 -2.46 -14.89
N ILE A 216 -14.71 -1.39 -15.00
CA ILE A 216 -13.37 -1.37 -14.38
C ILE A 216 -13.41 -1.05 -12.87
N GLY A 217 -14.58 -0.67 -12.34
CA GLY A 217 -14.82 -0.44 -10.92
C GLY A 217 -14.58 0.99 -10.43
N LEU A 218 -14.43 1.96 -11.35
CA LEU A 218 -14.37 3.39 -11.05
C LEU A 218 -15.77 4.04 -11.12
N ASN A 219 -15.85 5.35 -10.89
CA ASN A 219 -17.10 6.08 -11.07
C ASN A 219 -17.41 6.24 -12.56
N ASN A 220 -18.51 5.66 -13.03
CA ASN A 220 -18.91 5.69 -14.44
C ASN A 220 -19.41 7.07 -14.88
N THR A 221 -19.77 7.97 -13.95
CA THR A 221 -20.15 9.34 -14.31
C THR A 221 -18.91 10.08 -14.79
N PRO A 222 -18.91 10.64 -16.02
CA PRO A 222 -17.76 11.37 -16.53
C PRO A 222 -17.36 12.51 -15.58
N PRO A 223 -16.06 12.74 -15.33
CA PRO A 223 -15.63 13.77 -14.41
C PRO A 223 -15.75 15.18 -14.98
N ILE A 224 -15.85 15.33 -16.31
CA ILE A 224 -15.97 16.63 -16.98
C ILE A 224 -17.25 16.72 -17.81
N GLY A 225 -17.63 17.92 -18.20
CA GLY A 225 -18.77 18.24 -19.05
C GLY A 225 -18.30 18.68 -20.42
N ASP A 226 -19.03 19.61 -21.03
CA ASP A 226 -18.62 20.22 -22.29
C ASP A 226 -17.37 21.10 -22.13
N PHE A 227 -16.60 21.22 -23.21
CA PHE A 227 -15.48 22.15 -23.35
C PHE A 227 -15.49 22.68 -24.78
N GLU A 228 -15.00 23.89 -25.02
CA GLU A 228 -15.01 24.48 -26.35
C GLU A 228 -13.78 24.05 -27.16
N TYR A 229 -12.58 24.21 -26.56
CA TYR A 229 -11.34 23.75 -27.18
C TYR A 229 -10.21 23.62 -26.16
N VAL A 230 -9.17 22.91 -26.58
CA VAL A 230 -7.86 22.89 -25.93
C VAL A 230 -6.79 23.16 -26.97
N VAL A 231 -5.91 24.11 -26.68
CA VAL A 231 -4.83 24.52 -27.59
C VAL A 231 -3.55 24.72 -26.82
N ARG A 232 -2.44 24.24 -27.38
CA ARG A 232 -1.11 24.39 -26.80
C ARG A 232 -0.31 25.43 -27.57
N LYS A 233 0.18 26.43 -26.85
CA LYS A 233 1.24 27.37 -27.25
C LYS A 233 2.40 27.19 -26.25
N ASN A 234 2.92 28.29 -25.70
CA ASN A 234 3.82 28.24 -24.53
C ASN A 234 3.09 27.79 -23.25
N ILE A 235 1.80 28.12 -23.16
CA ILE A 235 0.86 27.66 -22.13
C ILE A 235 -0.22 26.85 -22.84
N THR A 236 -0.74 25.82 -22.17
CA THR A 236 -1.90 25.07 -22.66
C THR A 236 -3.18 25.73 -22.18
N TYR A 237 -4.04 26.15 -23.10
CA TYR A 237 -5.32 26.76 -22.79
C TYR A 237 -6.43 25.72 -22.90
N ILE A 238 -7.30 25.67 -21.90
CA ILE A 238 -8.54 24.88 -21.93
C ILE A 238 -9.69 25.88 -21.80
N ASN A 239 -10.49 26.04 -22.86
CA ASN A 239 -11.64 26.92 -22.85
C ASN A 239 -12.93 26.15 -22.53
N LEU A 240 -13.72 26.68 -21.60
CA LEU A 240 -14.91 26.03 -21.05
C LEU A 240 -16.14 26.93 -21.20
N PRO A 241 -17.32 26.35 -21.44
CA PRO A 241 -18.55 27.12 -21.43
C PRO A 241 -18.97 27.48 -20.00
N SER A 242 -19.37 28.73 -19.75
CA SER A 242 -19.87 29.17 -18.43
C SER A 242 -21.18 28.48 -18.01
N THR A 243 -21.93 28.00 -19.01
CA THR A 243 -23.25 27.36 -18.85
C THR A 243 -23.16 25.91 -18.39
N GLU A 244 -21.97 25.28 -18.43
CA GLU A 244 -21.78 23.91 -17.99
C GLU A 244 -21.88 23.78 -16.46
N LYS A 245 -23.00 23.20 -16.03
CA LYS A 245 -23.37 23.04 -14.61
C LYS A 245 -22.37 22.21 -13.82
N LYS A 246 -21.67 21.28 -14.47
CA LYS A 246 -20.66 20.44 -13.82
C LYS A 246 -19.49 21.24 -13.25
N TYR A 247 -19.24 22.46 -13.76
CA TYR A 247 -18.16 23.32 -13.30
C TYR A 247 -18.60 24.39 -12.30
N THR A 248 -19.90 24.53 -12.02
CA THR A 248 -20.41 25.65 -11.21
C THR A 248 -21.27 25.21 -10.02
N LYS A 249 -22.10 24.17 -10.19
CA LYS A 249 -23.18 23.88 -9.23
C LYS A 249 -22.77 23.17 -7.96
N ASN A 250 -21.81 22.25 -8.02
CA ASN A 250 -21.45 21.39 -6.89
C ASN A 250 -19.94 21.43 -6.66
N GLU A 251 -19.51 21.76 -5.45
CA GLU A 251 -18.10 21.96 -5.12
C GLU A 251 -17.24 20.73 -5.42
N LEU A 252 -17.63 19.56 -4.89
CA LEU A 252 -16.87 18.32 -5.08
C LEU A 252 -16.77 17.96 -6.58
N ILE A 253 -17.87 18.04 -7.31
CA ILE A 253 -17.92 17.72 -8.74
C ILE A 253 -17.08 18.71 -9.54
N SER A 254 -17.18 20.01 -9.25
CA SER A 254 -16.47 21.07 -9.98
C SER A 254 -14.96 20.97 -9.77
N LYS A 255 -14.51 20.79 -8.52
CA LYS A 255 -13.09 20.59 -8.19
C LYS A 255 -12.54 19.28 -8.77
N THR A 256 -13.36 18.22 -8.79
CA THR A 256 -13.03 16.95 -9.45
C THR A 256 -12.85 17.15 -10.95
N ALA A 257 -13.71 17.92 -11.61
CA ALA A 257 -13.61 18.22 -13.02
C ALA A 257 -12.30 18.97 -13.35
N MET A 258 -12.02 20.04 -12.61
CA MET A 258 -10.78 20.81 -12.74
C MET A 258 -9.55 19.91 -12.58
N THR A 259 -9.49 19.14 -11.49
CA THR A 259 -8.33 18.27 -11.20
C THR A 259 -8.19 17.16 -12.24
N SER A 260 -9.31 16.61 -12.74
CA SER A 260 -9.29 15.57 -13.78
C SER A 260 -8.72 16.12 -15.09
N MET A 261 -9.10 17.35 -15.49
CA MET A 261 -8.53 18.02 -16.66
C MET A 261 -7.05 18.31 -16.47
N LEU A 262 -6.66 18.93 -15.35
CA LEU A 262 -5.28 19.27 -15.06
C LEU A 262 -4.37 18.03 -15.10
N LYS A 263 -4.77 16.94 -14.43
CA LYS A 263 -3.97 15.71 -14.40
C LYS A 263 -3.93 14.99 -15.75
N SER A 264 -5.05 14.91 -16.47
CA SER A 264 -5.11 14.18 -17.74
C SER A 264 -4.35 14.92 -18.85
N ILE A 265 -4.53 16.24 -18.97
CA ILE A 265 -3.81 17.05 -19.96
C ILE A 265 -2.33 17.21 -19.57
N GLY A 266 -2.06 17.43 -18.28
CA GLY A 266 -0.70 17.52 -17.77
C GLY A 266 0.11 16.23 -17.85
N SER A 267 -0.53 15.07 -18.04
CA SER A 267 0.18 13.79 -18.25
C SER A 267 0.87 13.71 -19.60
N ASN A 268 0.53 14.60 -20.54
CA ASN A 268 1.36 14.80 -21.72
C ASN A 268 2.67 15.48 -21.30
N GLU A 269 3.82 14.84 -21.54
CA GLU A 269 5.12 15.31 -21.06
C GLU A 269 5.50 16.70 -21.58
N GLU A 270 4.90 17.12 -22.70
CA GLU A 270 5.15 18.42 -23.31
C GLU A 270 4.29 19.55 -22.69
N VAL A 271 3.30 19.21 -21.86
CA VAL A 271 2.46 20.18 -21.12
C VAL A 271 3.08 20.43 -19.75
N LYS A 272 3.50 21.68 -19.50
CA LYS A 272 4.03 22.11 -18.19
C LYS A 272 3.08 23.04 -17.44
N THR A 273 2.29 23.81 -18.16
CA THR A 273 1.39 24.82 -17.60
C THR A 273 0.04 24.78 -18.30
N ILE A 274 -1.03 24.94 -17.52
CA ILE A 274 -2.41 24.97 -18.01
C ILE A 274 -3.09 26.25 -17.53
N LYS A 275 -3.79 26.96 -18.42
CA LYS A 275 -4.66 28.09 -18.06
C LYS A 275 -6.08 27.79 -18.53
N PHE A 276 -7.05 28.02 -17.65
CA PHE A 276 -8.46 27.95 -18.03
C PHE A 276 -8.95 29.31 -18.52
N THR A 277 -9.82 29.27 -19.53
CA THR A 277 -10.62 30.42 -19.98
C THR A 277 -12.08 29.99 -20.04
N ILE A 278 -12.99 30.93 -19.85
CA ILE A 278 -14.44 30.66 -19.83
C ILE A 278 -15.08 31.57 -20.87
N ASP A 279 -15.83 31.00 -21.81
CA ASP A 279 -16.42 31.70 -22.95
C ASP A 279 -15.41 32.63 -23.67
N ASN A 280 -14.16 32.17 -23.83
CA ASN A 280 -13.05 32.92 -24.42
C ASN A 280 -12.55 34.12 -23.62
N THR A 281 -12.93 34.24 -22.35
CA THR A 281 -12.50 35.31 -21.44
C THR A 281 -11.81 34.77 -20.18
N THR A 282 -11.10 35.64 -19.47
CA THR A 282 -10.43 35.30 -18.21
C THR A 282 -11.32 35.57 -17.02
N TYR A 283 -11.38 34.62 -16.09
CA TYR A 283 -12.10 34.75 -14.82
C TYR A 283 -11.12 34.69 -13.65
N ASP A 284 -11.42 35.41 -12.57
CA ASP A 284 -10.64 35.30 -11.32
C ASP A 284 -10.83 33.96 -10.66
N LYS A 285 -12.08 33.53 -10.52
CA LYS A 285 -12.48 32.28 -9.89
C LYS A 285 -13.47 31.51 -10.76
N PHE A 286 -13.32 30.20 -10.79
CA PHE A 286 -14.25 29.26 -11.42
C PHE A 286 -14.25 27.94 -10.62
N PHE A 287 -14.89 26.87 -11.11
CA PHE A 287 -14.91 25.56 -10.42
C PHE A 287 -15.31 25.60 -8.94
N ASN A 288 -16.32 26.40 -8.61
CA ASN A 288 -16.74 26.64 -7.23
C ASN A 288 -15.66 27.34 -6.37
N GLY A 289 -15.07 28.41 -6.90
CA GLY A 289 -14.20 29.33 -6.15
C GLY A 289 -12.69 29.15 -6.32
N GLU A 290 -12.26 28.18 -7.12
CA GLU A 290 -10.85 27.96 -7.46
C GLU A 290 -10.30 29.08 -8.34
N VAL A 291 -9.06 29.50 -8.08
CA VAL A 291 -8.42 30.59 -8.82
C VAL A 291 -8.01 30.10 -10.23
N VAL A 292 -8.45 30.81 -11.27
CA VAL A 292 -8.18 30.44 -12.67
C VAL A 292 -7.61 31.57 -13.53
N ASN A 293 -7.41 32.78 -12.98
CA ASN A 293 -6.84 33.90 -13.72
C ASN A 293 -5.35 33.73 -14.07
N LYS A 294 -4.65 32.85 -13.36
CA LYS A 294 -3.23 32.55 -13.54
C LYS A 294 -3.02 31.15 -14.16
N PRO A 295 -1.94 30.96 -14.95
CA PRO A 295 -1.51 29.62 -15.34
C PRO A 295 -1.20 28.77 -14.11
N ILE A 296 -1.52 27.49 -14.20
CA ILE A 296 -1.31 26.47 -13.17
C ILE A 296 -0.20 25.54 -13.64
N ASP A 297 0.86 25.44 -12.84
CA ASP A 297 1.97 24.54 -13.10
C ASP A 297 1.57 23.08 -12.81
N ILE A 298 1.95 22.19 -13.72
CA ILE A 298 1.73 20.76 -13.60
C ILE A 298 3.02 20.11 -13.15
N ASP A 299 2.99 19.53 -11.95
CA ASP A 299 4.13 18.82 -11.38
C ASP A 299 3.75 17.38 -10.99
N PHE A 300 4.43 16.40 -11.60
CA PHE A 300 4.32 14.98 -11.26
C PHE A 300 5.57 14.43 -10.57
N ASN A 301 6.42 15.31 -10.04
CA ASN A 301 7.55 14.88 -9.24
C ASN A 301 7.09 14.43 -7.84
N ASN A 302 7.90 13.60 -7.20
CA ASN A 302 7.76 13.19 -5.80
C ASN A 302 6.38 12.56 -5.49
N ARG A 303 5.92 11.68 -6.37
CA ARG A 303 4.65 10.98 -6.28
C ARG A 303 4.85 9.59 -5.69
N LEU A 304 4.06 9.28 -4.66
CA LEU A 304 3.98 7.96 -4.07
C LEU A 304 2.87 7.16 -4.78
N TYR A 305 3.18 5.97 -5.28
CA TYR A 305 2.19 5.12 -5.96
C TYR A 305 1.71 4.02 -5.04
N LEU A 306 0.54 4.22 -4.44
CA LEU A 306 -0.11 3.24 -3.57
C LEU A 306 -1.16 2.47 -4.34
N ALA A 307 -1.51 1.29 -3.85
CA ALA A 307 -2.45 0.44 -4.53
C ALA A 307 -3.88 0.62 -4.01
N TYR A 308 -4.82 0.63 -4.95
CA TYR A 308 -6.25 0.74 -4.72
C TYR A 308 -6.94 -0.45 -5.35
N ASN A 309 -7.81 -1.14 -4.63
CA ASN A 309 -8.63 -2.19 -5.21
C ASN A 309 -10.09 -1.75 -5.32
N THR A 310 -10.70 -2.15 -6.43
CA THR A 310 -12.14 -2.16 -6.61
C THR A 310 -12.62 -3.61 -6.51
N PRO A 311 -13.94 -3.89 -6.53
CA PRO A 311 -14.44 -5.25 -6.70
C PRO A 311 -14.03 -5.94 -8.01
N LYS A 312 -13.34 -5.24 -8.92
CA LYS A 312 -13.01 -5.72 -10.27
C LYS A 312 -11.52 -5.91 -10.49
N ARG A 313 -10.67 -5.01 -9.97
CA ARG A 313 -9.22 -5.07 -10.16
C ARG A 313 -8.48 -4.16 -9.18
N TYR A 314 -7.16 -4.31 -9.17
CA TYR A 314 -6.24 -3.33 -8.60
C TYR A 314 -5.85 -2.22 -9.60
N PHE A 315 -5.55 -1.06 -9.02
CA PHE A 315 -4.97 0.13 -9.63
C PHE A 315 -3.78 0.59 -8.80
N LEU A 316 -2.80 1.23 -9.43
CA LEU A 316 -1.81 2.07 -8.76
C LEU A 316 -2.24 3.53 -8.85
N VAL A 317 -2.28 4.22 -7.73
CA VAL A 317 -2.79 5.58 -7.60
C VAL A 317 -1.66 6.49 -7.11
N ASP A 318 -1.40 7.56 -7.86
CA ASP A 318 -0.41 8.55 -7.45
C ASP A 318 -0.96 9.41 -6.31
N CYS A 319 -0.13 9.58 -5.29
CA CYS A 319 -0.37 10.38 -4.12
C CYS A 319 0.71 11.45 -4.04
N LYS A 320 0.33 12.68 -3.72
CA LYS A 320 1.32 13.69 -3.34
C LYS A 320 1.93 13.26 -2.00
N LEU A 321 3.26 13.28 -1.93
CA LEU A 321 3.98 12.91 -0.73
C LEU A 321 4.39 14.17 0.04
N ASP A 322 3.62 14.54 1.06
CA ASP A 322 3.82 15.78 1.82
C ASP A 322 4.93 15.68 2.89
N VAL A 323 5.67 14.57 2.96
CA VAL A 323 6.81 14.41 3.89
C VAL A 323 8.12 14.98 3.34
N PHE A 324 8.14 15.34 2.06
CA PHE A 324 9.31 15.96 1.44
C PHE A 324 9.37 17.45 1.74
N THR A 325 10.56 17.91 2.11
CA THR A 325 10.88 19.33 2.27
C THR A 325 11.74 19.80 1.10
N LYS A 326 11.86 21.13 0.93
CA LYS A 326 12.71 21.70 -0.13
C LYS A 326 14.18 21.33 0.04
N ASP A 327 14.62 21.17 1.28
CA ASP A 327 16.01 20.92 1.66
C ASP A 327 16.39 19.43 1.63
N ASP A 328 15.43 18.54 1.40
CA ASP A 328 15.70 17.10 1.36
C ASP A 328 16.65 16.74 0.21
N THR A 329 17.78 16.14 0.60
CA THR A 329 18.73 15.52 -0.33
C THR A 329 18.11 14.34 -1.06
N LEU A 330 18.75 13.86 -2.13
CA LEU A 330 18.32 12.65 -2.82
C LEU A 330 18.25 11.44 -1.87
N ASN A 331 19.26 11.27 -1.02
CA ASN A 331 19.33 10.18 -0.05
C ASN A 331 18.15 10.21 0.93
N THR A 332 17.87 11.38 1.49
CA THR A 332 16.73 11.59 2.39
C THR A 332 15.39 11.31 1.69
N LYS A 333 15.25 11.70 0.41
CA LYS A 333 14.05 11.39 -0.39
C LYS A 333 13.89 9.88 -0.63
N VAL A 334 14.98 9.16 -0.88
CA VAL A 334 14.96 7.71 -1.08
C VAL A 334 14.46 6.99 0.18
N GLU A 335 14.98 7.37 1.34
CA GLU A 335 14.59 6.79 2.63
C GLU A 335 13.11 7.09 2.95
N LYS A 336 12.72 8.36 2.88
CA LYS A 336 11.32 8.79 3.11
C LYS A 336 10.35 8.13 2.14
N MET A 337 10.73 7.95 0.87
CA MET A 337 9.90 7.26 -0.13
C MET A 337 9.73 5.78 0.21
N PHE A 338 10.81 5.09 0.61
CA PHE A 338 10.73 3.69 1.00
C PHE A 338 9.84 3.50 2.24
N ASP A 339 10.00 4.35 3.25
CA ASP A 339 9.15 4.32 4.44
C ASP A 339 7.69 4.56 4.08
N ALA A 340 7.41 5.57 3.24
CA ALA A 340 6.07 5.87 2.79
C ALA A 340 5.43 4.69 2.03
N LEU A 341 6.19 3.98 1.20
CA LEU A 341 5.74 2.76 0.52
C LEU A 341 5.40 1.62 1.48
N LYS A 342 5.87 1.65 2.73
CA LYS A 342 5.57 0.67 3.78
C LYS A 342 4.42 1.08 4.70
N ASN A 343 4.26 2.37 4.99
CA ASN A 343 3.40 2.80 6.10
C ASN A 343 2.62 4.11 5.90
N TYR A 344 2.69 4.76 4.72
CA TYR A 344 1.95 5.99 4.48
C TYR A 344 0.44 5.78 4.54
N ASN A 345 -0.24 6.54 5.39
CA ASN A 345 -1.64 6.34 5.69
C ASN A 345 -2.54 7.20 4.80
N VAL A 346 -3.00 6.62 3.68
CA VAL A 346 -4.05 7.22 2.85
C VAL A 346 -5.31 6.36 2.94
N LYS A 347 -6.45 7.01 3.17
CA LYS A 347 -7.75 6.33 3.33
C LYS A 347 -8.01 5.42 2.13
N HIS A 348 -8.38 4.16 2.37
CA HIS A 348 -8.66 3.10 1.37
C HIS A 348 -7.54 2.77 0.36
N LEU A 349 -6.33 3.33 0.50
CA LEU A 349 -5.15 2.86 -0.23
C LEU A 349 -4.34 1.91 0.66
N TRP A 350 -3.60 1.02 0.00
CA TRP A 350 -2.75 0.01 0.62
C TRP A 350 -1.30 0.20 0.17
N ASN A 351 -0.39 0.06 1.15
CA ASN A 351 1.06 0.13 1.02
C ASN A 351 1.65 -1.15 0.42
N PRO A 352 2.17 -1.13 -0.82
CA PRO A 352 2.59 -2.34 -1.51
C PRO A 352 3.82 -3.02 -0.93
N ILE A 353 4.58 -2.36 -0.05
CA ILE A 353 5.76 -2.94 0.59
C ILE A 353 5.41 -3.39 2.02
N PRO A 354 5.44 -4.70 2.29
CA PRO A 354 5.26 -5.23 3.64
C PRO A 354 6.34 -4.79 4.63
N LYS A 355 5.96 -4.72 5.91
CA LYS A 355 6.86 -4.31 7.00
C LYS A 355 8.15 -5.13 7.10
N GLY A 356 8.11 -6.42 6.76
CA GLY A 356 9.27 -7.30 6.85
C GLY A 356 10.33 -7.08 5.77
N ILE A 357 10.00 -6.39 4.67
CA ILE A 357 10.98 -6.04 3.64
C ILE A 357 11.76 -4.82 4.10
N GLU A 358 13.09 -4.89 3.97
CA GLU A 358 14.02 -3.84 4.40
C GLU A 358 14.90 -3.43 3.22
N LEU A 359 15.17 -2.13 3.13
CA LEU A 359 16.17 -1.56 2.25
C LEU A 359 17.51 -1.59 3.01
N ILE A 360 18.42 -2.46 2.59
CA ILE A 360 19.73 -2.67 3.24
C ILE A 360 20.65 -1.49 2.95
N ASN A 361 20.73 -1.10 1.67
CA ASN A 361 21.47 0.06 1.21
C ASN A 361 20.93 0.49 -0.17
N TYR A 362 21.40 1.63 -0.65
CA TYR A 362 21.11 2.14 -1.97
C TYR A 362 22.28 2.98 -2.50
N ASN A 363 22.35 3.11 -3.82
CA ASN A 363 23.33 3.97 -4.48
C ASN A 363 22.70 4.64 -5.70
N TYR A 364 23.08 5.88 -5.99
CA TYR A 364 22.64 6.59 -7.19
C TYR A 364 23.86 6.96 -8.05
N ALA A 365 23.85 6.50 -9.30
CA ALA A 365 24.86 6.84 -10.31
C ALA A 365 24.21 6.79 -11.70
N ASP A 366 24.63 7.65 -12.62
CA ASP A 366 24.17 7.67 -14.02
C ASP A 366 22.64 7.61 -14.18
N ASN A 367 21.93 8.46 -13.43
CA ASN A 367 20.46 8.52 -13.39
C ASN A 367 19.77 7.20 -12.96
N THR A 368 20.53 6.27 -12.37
CA THR A 368 20.08 4.94 -11.95
C THR A 368 20.14 4.84 -10.44
N LEU A 369 18.99 4.61 -9.81
CA LEU A 369 18.92 4.29 -8.39
C LEU A 369 19.00 2.77 -8.20
N THR A 370 20.07 2.29 -7.59
CA THR A 370 20.20 0.89 -7.17
C THR A 370 19.65 0.74 -5.76
N LEU A 371 18.63 -0.10 -5.59
CA LEU A 371 18.00 -0.43 -4.33
C LEU A 371 18.32 -1.87 -3.95
N ASN A 372 18.91 -2.09 -2.78
CA ASN A 372 19.26 -3.42 -2.29
C ASN A 372 18.35 -3.82 -1.13
N PHE A 373 17.58 -4.89 -1.31
CA PHE A 373 16.63 -5.38 -0.31
C PHE A 373 17.11 -6.67 0.36
N ASN A 374 16.51 -6.99 1.50
CA ASN A 374 16.66 -8.30 2.13
C ASN A 374 15.93 -9.43 1.37
N ASP A 375 16.25 -10.69 1.68
CA ASP A 375 15.69 -11.88 0.99
C ASP A 375 14.16 -11.97 1.01
N LYS A 376 13.52 -11.33 2.00
CA LYS A 376 12.04 -11.29 2.10
C LYS A 376 11.42 -10.63 0.88
N PHE A 377 12.13 -9.74 0.17
CA PHE A 377 11.64 -9.17 -1.09
C PHE A 377 11.21 -10.24 -2.09
N LYS A 378 11.99 -11.33 -2.20
CA LYS A 378 11.74 -12.41 -3.15
C LYS A 378 10.56 -13.31 -2.75
N SER A 379 10.42 -13.58 -1.45
CA SER A 379 9.56 -14.66 -0.95
C SER A 379 8.29 -14.19 -0.24
N PHE A 380 8.16 -12.89 0.05
CA PHE A 380 7.04 -12.41 0.87
C PHE A 380 5.69 -12.63 0.20
N TYR A 381 5.53 -12.13 -1.02
CA TYR A 381 4.36 -12.41 -1.83
C TYR A 381 4.57 -13.70 -2.60
N LYS A 382 3.63 -14.63 -2.48
CA LYS A 382 3.61 -15.85 -3.30
C LYS A 382 2.99 -15.58 -4.67
N ASP A 383 1.89 -14.85 -4.67
CA ASP A 383 1.11 -14.46 -5.85
C ASP A 383 1.82 -13.37 -6.67
N ASP A 384 1.86 -13.57 -7.98
CA ASP A 384 2.58 -12.69 -8.91
C ASP A 384 1.89 -11.33 -9.12
N ASN A 385 0.57 -11.20 -8.92
CA ASN A 385 -0.11 -9.90 -8.95
C ASN A 385 0.45 -8.99 -7.87
N PHE A 386 0.61 -9.46 -6.63
CA PHE A 386 1.14 -8.64 -5.54
C PHE A 386 2.62 -8.31 -5.72
N LYS A 387 3.41 -9.26 -6.26
CA LYS A 387 4.79 -8.99 -6.66
C LYS A 387 4.86 -7.88 -7.71
N LEU A 388 4.00 -7.92 -8.74
CA LEU A 388 3.93 -6.90 -9.79
C LEU A 388 3.47 -5.55 -9.23
N ILE A 389 2.45 -5.51 -8.37
CA ILE A 389 2.02 -4.26 -7.74
C ILE A 389 3.16 -3.65 -6.92
N MET A 390 3.87 -4.46 -6.13
CA MET A 390 5.03 -4.00 -5.36
C MET A 390 6.14 -3.46 -6.26
N LEU A 391 6.48 -4.18 -7.34
CA LEU A 391 7.50 -3.77 -8.29
C LEU A 391 7.10 -2.47 -9.01
N ASP A 392 5.93 -2.40 -9.61
CA ASP A 392 5.47 -1.22 -10.34
C ASP A 392 5.33 -0.02 -9.39
N SER A 393 4.86 -0.22 -8.16
CA SER A 393 4.82 0.82 -7.12
C SER A 393 6.20 1.39 -6.82
N ILE A 394 7.23 0.55 -6.68
CA ILE A 394 8.63 0.98 -6.53
C ILE A 394 9.08 1.78 -7.76
N LEU A 395 8.90 1.23 -8.95
CA LEU A 395 9.36 1.87 -10.19
C LEU A 395 8.73 3.25 -10.38
N TYR A 396 7.41 3.37 -10.28
CA TYR A 396 6.71 4.64 -10.44
C TYR A 396 7.07 5.65 -9.34
N SER A 397 7.19 5.19 -8.08
CA SER A 397 7.47 6.10 -6.97
C SER A 397 8.88 6.65 -7.04
N PHE A 398 9.90 5.82 -7.19
CA PHE A 398 11.28 6.30 -7.21
C PHE A 398 11.63 7.09 -8.48
N THR A 399 11.08 6.73 -9.65
CA THR A 399 11.29 7.51 -10.89
C THR A 399 10.44 8.79 -10.97
N SER A 400 9.57 9.03 -9.99
CA SER A 400 8.94 10.34 -9.82
C SER A 400 9.86 11.33 -9.10
N ILE A 401 10.89 10.86 -8.40
CA ILE A 401 11.90 11.75 -7.83
C ILE A 401 12.72 12.33 -9.00
N LYS A 402 12.93 13.65 -8.97
CA LYS A 402 13.72 14.34 -9.98
C LYS A 402 15.08 13.62 -10.15
N ASP A 403 15.55 13.54 -11.39
CA ASP A 403 16.84 12.94 -11.81
C ASP A 403 16.95 11.40 -11.73
N ILE A 404 16.00 10.70 -11.10
CA ILE A 404 15.95 9.22 -11.18
C ILE A 404 15.17 8.79 -12.42
N LYS A 405 15.86 8.14 -13.37
CA LYS A 405 15.25 7.67 -14.64
C LYS A 405 14.96 6.19 -14.65
N GLN A 406 15.71 5.42 -13.86
CA GLN A 406 15.57 3.97 -13.78
C GLN A 406 16.02 3.45 -12.42
N VAL A 407 15.54 2.25 -12.08
CA VAL A 407 15.79 1.58 -10.80
C VAL A 407 16.41 0.21 -11.06
N LYS A 408 17.51 -0.10 -10.37
CA LYS A 408 18.10 -1.45 -10.33
C LYS A 408 17.74 -2.09 -8.99
N ILE A 409 17.30 -3.34 -9.00
CA ILE A 409 16.93 -4.07 -7.78
C ILE A 409 17.99 -5.14 -7.50
N LEU A 410 18.51 -5.13 -6.28
CA LEU A 410 19.39 -6.16 -5.74
C LEU A 410 18.72 -6.82 -4.53
N ILE A 411 19.09 -8.07 -4.27
CA ILE A 411 18.71 -8.80 -3.07
C ILE A 411 19.98 -9.30 -2.40
N ASN A 412 20.26 -8.86 -1.18
CA ASN A 412 21.50 -9.17 -0.46
C ASN A 412 22.76 -8.93 -1.32
N ASN A 413 22.83 -7.76 -1.97
CA ASN A 413 23.88 -7.34 -2.90
C ASN A 413 24.01 -8.20 -4.18
N LYS A 414 23.08 -9.14 -4.43
CA LYS A 414 23.09 -10.00 -5.63
C LYS A 414 22.00 -9.59 -6.60
N THR A 415 22.32 -9.65 -7.89
CA THR A 415 21.32 -9.50 -8.96
C THR A 415 20.47 -10.77 -9.04
N ILE A 416 19.18 -10.60 -9.29
CA ILE A 416 18.26 -11.72 -9.56
C ILE A 416 17.79 -11.66 -11.01
N LYS A 417 17.59 -12.82 -11.63
CA LYS A 417 17.23 -12.89 -13.05
C LYS A 417 15.80 -12.43 -13.29
N THR A 418 14.86 -12.98 -12.53
CA THR A 418 13.44 -12.75 -12.76
C THR A 418 12.66 -12.54 -11.46
N PHE A 419 11.62 -11.71 -11.54
CA PHE A 419 10.65 -11.49 -10.48
C PHE A 419 9.26 -11.25 -11.10
N ALA A 420 8.29 -12.13 -10.81
CA ALA A 420 6.96 -12.12 -11.43
C ALA A 420 7.00 -12.03 -12.98
N GLY A 421 7.90 -12.81 -13.59
CA GLY A 421 8.10 -12.81 -15.06
C GLY A 421 8.79 -11.56 -15.62
N ILE A 422 9.25 -10.62 -14.78
CA ILE A 422 10.04 -9.46 -15.21
C ILE A 422 11.52 -9.78 -15.08
N ASN A 423 12.31 -9.50 -16.12
CA ASN A 423 13.77 -9.59 -16.06
C ASN A 423 14.32 -8.43 -15.19
N LEU A 424 15.07 -8.75 -14.13
CA LEU A 424 15.68 -7.79 -13.21
C LEU A 424 17.22 -7.70 -13.34
N GLU A 425 17.83 -8.34 -14.34
CA GLU A 425 19.28 -8.29 -14.58
C GLU A 425 19.73 -6.88 -14.96
N LYS A 426 18.86 -6.11 -15.60
CA LYS A 426 19.11 -4.73 -16.05
C LYS A 426 18.28 -3.73 -15.25
N PRO A 427 18.74 -2.48 -15.12
CA PRO A 427 17.93 -1.40 -14.57
C PRO A 427 16.60 -1.28 -15.32
N LEU A 428 15.53 -1.03 -14.57
CA LEU A 428 14.17 -0.90 -15.06
C LEU A 428 13.74 0.56 -15.09
N LYS A 429 13.21 0.98 -16.23
CA LYS A 429 12.47 2.24 -16.36
C LYS A 429 11.06 2.06 -15.83
N ARG A 430 10.42 3.15 -15.41
CA ARG A 430 8.98 3.14 -15.14
C ARG A 430 8.22 2.72 -16.40
N PRO A 431 7.20 1.85 -16.29
CA PRO A 431 6.40 1.54 -17.45
C PRO A 431 5.67 2.76 -18.00
N LEU A 432 5.46 2.81 -19.31
CA LEU A 432 4.82 3.97 -19.95
C LEU A 432 3.32 4.07 -19.67
N TYR A 433 2.64 2.92 -19.57
CA TYR A 433 1.18 2.84 -19.53
C TYR A 433 0.71 2.17 -18.24
N ILE A 434 0.46 2.99 -17.22
CA ILE A 434 -0.07 2.55 -15.92
C ILE A 434 -1.57 2.26 -16.02
N ASN A 435 -2.05 1.27 -15.28
CA ASN A 435 -3.47 0.92 -15.19
C ASN A 435 -4.18 0.88 -16.56
N PRO A 436 -3.69 0.09 -17.54
CA PRO A 436 -4.30 0.07 -18.85
C PRO A 436 -5.75 -0.43 -18.75
N GLU A 437 -6.65 0.27 -19.41
CA GLU A 437 -7.96 -0.25 -19.77
C GLU A 437 -7.71 -1.36 -20.80
N VAL A 438 -8.25 -2.54 -20.48
CA VAL A 438 -8.22 -3.71 -21.35
C VAL A 438 -9.66 -4.10 -21.61
N ASN A 439 -9.99 -4.31 -22.88
CA ASN A 439 -11.25 -4.89 -23.28
C ASN A 439 -11.29 -6.38 -22.93
#